data_AF-A0A1Y4D3G7-F1
#
_entry.id   AF-A0A1Y4D3G7-F1
#
_cell.length_a   1.000
_cell.length_b   1.000
_cell.length_c   1.000
_cell.angle_alpha   90.00
_cell.angle_beta   90.00
_cell.angle_gamma   90.00
#
_symmetry.space_group_name_H-M   'P 1'
#
loop_
_entity.id
_entity.type
_entity.pdbx_description
1 polymer ?
#
loop_
_entity_poly.entity_id
_entity_poly.type
_entity_poly.pdbx_seq_one_letter_code
_entity_poly.pdbx_strand_id
1 'polypeptide(L)'
;MNVIVLNMRGQPLMPCAPTKARKLLKAGKAVVVRKWPFTIQLKIATGENRQFTDWFPLPPFPFALPNRPKAGFENHLVWFRKYTAREMKACPHDKGPMELKIVHTMKVVDLARSICHSEGLEKQETYISLLSALYHDVGRFLQYRLWQSFRDKKSANHGLIGESILKFCHILGNEPNEVKAEVTKAVRWHNAAEIPEGMQESVALKVVRDADKIDILRVIDGHLSGPGPYEPTAILSLPDDPELFSQKVIDCALEGSTASYEDLRSVNDFRLLLGSWINSLNFEAARRVLAAQGHVERLLSPLPENIYGSAKKAVLETVSRYRV
;
A
#
# COMPACT_ATOMS: atom_id res chain seq x y z
N MET A 1 -6.37 21.54 -12.31
CA MET A 1 -6.73 21.58 -10.87
C MET A 1 -8.19 21.18 -10.73
N ASN A 2 -8.54 20.08 -10.04
CA ASN A 2 -9.95 19.66 -9.88
C ASN A 2 -10.58 20.33 -8.65
N VAL A 3 -11.89 20.55 -8.70
CA VAL A 3 -12.71 21.23 -7.69
C VAL A 3 -13.26 20.20 -6.73
N ILE A 4 -13.03 20.40 -5.43
CA ILE A 4 -13.57 19.52 -4.38
C ILE A 4 -15.09 19.65 -4.34
N VAL A 5 -15.78 18.51 -4.24
CA VAL A 5 -17.25 18.47 -4.23
C VAL A 5 -17.72 17.85 -2.93
N LEU A 6 -18.67 18.49 -2.26
CA LEU A 6 -19.42 17.93 -1.14
C LEU A 6 -20.85 17.57 -1.59
N ASN A 7 -21.44 16.52 -1.03
CA ASN A 7 -22.86 16.22 -1.19
C ASN A 7 -23.72 17.22 -0.39
N MET A 8 -25.05 17.12 -0.51
CA MET A 8 -25.98 17.99 0.22
C MET A 8 -25.79 17.94 1.75
N ARG A 9 -25.31 16.82 2.29
CA ARG A 9 -25.05 16.62 3.73
C ARG A 9 -23.66 17.08 4.16
N GLY A 10 -22.89 17.74 3.29
CA GLY A 10 -21.54 18.21 3.58
C GLY A 10 -20.46 17.13 3.54
N GLN A 11 -20.78 15.90 3.13
CA GLN A 11 -19.83 14.80 3.03
C GLN A 11 -19.09 14.84 1.68
N PRO A 12 -17.80 14.49 1.63
CA PRO A 12 -17.02 14.55 0.40
C PRO A 12 -17.52 13.59 -0.68
N LEU A 13 -17.52 14.07 -1.92
CA LEU A 13 -17.73 13.32 -3.16
C LEU A 13 -16.46 13.35 -4.02
N MET A 14 -16.50 12.62 -5.15
CA MET A 14 -15.52 12.75 -6.23
C MET A 14 -15.27 14.21 -6.62
N PRO A 15 -14.03 14.72 -6.53
CA PRO A 15 -13.67 16.00 -7.11
C PRO A 15 -13.97 16.00 -8.61
N CYS A 16 -14.34 17.16 -9.15
CA CYS A 16 -14.72 17.30 -10.56
C CYS A 16 -13.80 18.27 -11.30
N ALA A 17 -13.73 18.18 -12.63
CA ALA A 17 -13.01 19.16 -13.43
C ALA A 17 -13.59 20.58 -13.24
N PRO A 18 -12.78 21.66 -13.32
CA PRO A 18 -13.27 23.06 -13.23
C PRO A 18 -14.38 23.39 -14.22
N THR A 19 -14.38 22.74 -15.39
CA THR A 19 -15.45 22.86 -16.40
C THR A 19 -16.78 22.34 -15.85
N LYS A 20 -16.79 21.17 -15.21
CA LYS A 20 -17.98 20.58 -14.56
C LYS A 20 -18.42 21.42 -13.36
N ALA A 21 -17.48 21.87 -12.53
CA ALA A 21 -17.77 22.77 -11.41
C ALA A 21 -18.42 24.09 -11.86
N ARG A 22 -17.88 24.74 -12.91
CA ARG A 22 -18.48 25.96 -13.50
C ARG A 22 -19.89 25.70 -14.02
N LYS A 23 -20.12 24.57 -14.70
CA LYS A 23 -21.47 24.17 -15.16
C LYS A 23 -22.43 23.99 -13.98
N LEU A 24 -22.01 23.31 -12.92
CA LEU A 24 -22.82 23.10 -11.72
C LEU A 24 -23.17 24.40 -10.99
N LEU A 25 -22.18 25.30 -10.86
CA LEU A 25 -22.36 26.63 -10.25
C LEU A 25 -23.28 27.52 -11.11
N LYS A 26 -23.05 27.58 -12.44
CA LYS A 26 -23.90 28.35 -13.37
C LYS A 26 -25.34 27.84 -13.40
N ALA A 27 -25.53 26.53 -13.24
CA ALA A 27 -26.85 25.90 -13.17
C ALA A 27 -27.52 25.98 -11.79
N GLY A 28 -26.90 26.63 -10.79
CA GLY A 28 -27.45 26.73 -9.43
C GLY A 28 -27.48 25.41 -8.64
N LYS A 29 -26.91 24.32 -9.19
CA LYS A 29 -26.92 22.96 -8.61
C LYS A 29 -25.83 22.77 -7.54
N ALA A 30 -24.93 23.73 -7.38
CA ALA A 30 -23.91 23.74 -6.35
C ALA A 30 -23.66 25.16 -5.84
N VAL A 31 -23.03 25.28 -4.67
CA VAL A 31 -22.57 26.55 -4.09
C VAL A 31 -21.10 26.49 -3.74
N VAL A 32 -20.40 27.62 -3.88
CA VAL A 32 -19.03 27.74 -3.38
C VAL A 32 -19.08 27.81 -1.86
N VAL A 33 -18.50 26.83 -1.18
CA VAL A 33 -18.42 26.79 0.29
C VAL A 33 -17.11 27.33 0.83
N ARG A 34 -16.04 27.27 0.03
CA ARG A 34 -14.76 27.92 0.32
C ARG A 34 -13.99 28.21 -0.97
N LYS A 35 -13.30 29.34 -1.01
CA LYS A 35 -12.52 29.79 -2.17
C LYS A 35 -11.15 29.12 -2.27
N TRP A 36 -10.60 28.65 -1.14
CA TRP A 36 -9.36 27.89 -1.12
C TRP A 36 -9.40 26.75 -0.08
N PRO A 37 -9.21 25.48 -0.49
CA PRO A 37 -9.25 25.07 -1.89
C PRO A 37 -10.62 25.37 -2.46
N PHE A 38 -10.70 25.68 -3.74
CA PHE A 38 -11.98 25.94 -4.37
C PHE A 38 -12.88 24.69 -4.23
N THR A 39 -13.93 24.82 -3.41
CA THR A 39 -14.81 23.71 -3.02
C THR A 39 -16.24 24.13 -3.26
N ILE A 40 -16.99 23.23 -3.88
CA ILE A 40 -18.41 23.39 -4.11
C ILE A 40 -19.20 22.33 -3.34
N GLN A 41 -20.38 22.68 -2.85
CA GLN A 41 -21.32 21.73 -2.26
C GLN A 41 -22.54 21.62 -3.16
N LEU A 42 -22.94 20.40 -3.49
CA LEU A 42 -24.14 20.14 -4.29
C LEU A 42 -25.40 20.48 -3.49
N LYS A 43 -26.36 21.09 -4.17
CA LYS A 43 -27.71 21.39 -3.66
C LYS A 43 -28.77 20.37 -4.08
N ILE A 44 -28.36 19.37 -4.87
CA ILE A 44 -29.23 18.35 -5.43
C ILE A 44 -28.88 16.98 -4.89
N ALA A 45 -29.89 16.13 -4.73
CA ALA A 45 -29.68 14.75 -4.34
C ALA A 45 -28.95 14.03 -5.47
N THR A 46 -27.80 13.46 -5.15
CA THR A 46 -27.05 12.58 -6.05
C THR A 46 -26.99 11.21 -5.41
N GLY A 47 -27.32 10.15 -6.17
CA GLY A 47 -27.23 8.78 -5.70
C GLY A 47 -25.84 8.44 -5.15
N GLU A 48 -25.78 7.51 -4.21
CA GLU A 48 -24.61 7.13 -3.41
C GLU A 48 -23.49 6.41 -4.19
N ASN A 49 -23.35 6.67 -5.49
CA ASN A 49 -22.42 5.95 -6.35
C ASN A 49 -21.00 6.50 -6.18
N ARG A 50 -20.29 5.90 -5.22
CA ARG A 50 -18.83 5.94 -5.08
C ARG A 50 -18.22 4.98 -6.10
N GLN A 51 -17.73 5.50 -7.22
CA GLN A 51 -16.75 4.82 -8.08
C GLN A 51 -15.62 5.81 -8.36
N PHE A 52 -14.39 5.42 -8.04
CA PHE A 52 -13.19 6.26 -8.12
C PHE A 52 -12.13 5.55 -8.94
N THR A 53 -11.96 5.96 -10.20
CA THR A 53 -10.71 5.78 -10.94
C THR A 53 -10.00 7.14 -11.02
N ASP A 54 -8.69 7.08 -10.80
CA ASP A 54 -7.64 8.04 -11.13
C ASP A 54 -7.95 9.53 -10.99
N TRP A 55 -7.43 10.10 -9.89
CA TRP A 55 -7.06 11.51 -9.66
C TRP A 55 -7.77 12.17 -8.46
N PHE A 56 -7.03 12.30 -7.36
CA PHE A 56 -7.44 13.02 -6.16
C PHE A 56 -6.49 14.22 -5.94
N PRO A 57 -6.93 15.48 -6.08
CA PRO A 57 -6.24 16.57 -5.40
C PRO A 57 -6.58 16.45 -3.91
N LEU A 58 -5.59 16.14 -3.08
CA LEU A 58 -5.74 16.26 -1.64
C LEU A 58 -6.31 17.66 -1.32
N PRO A 59 -7.22 17.81 -0.34
CA PRO A 59 -7.50 19.13 0.20
C PRO A 59 -6.14 19.77 0.58
N PRO A 60 -5.96 21.09 0.41
CA PRO A 60 -4.75 21.75 0.83
C PRO A 60 -4.66 21.49 2.31
N PHE A 61 -3.56 20.87 2.72
CA PHE A 61 -3.29 20.50 4.08
C PHE A 61 -3.60 21.70 4.99
N PRO A 62 -4.74 21.73 5.71
CA PRO A 62 -5.00 22.79 6.68
C PRO A 62 -4.21 22.51 7.98
N PHE A 63 -3.07 21.83 7.84
CA PHE A 63 -2.42 21.08 8.88
C PHE A 63 -0.93 21.37 8.79
N ALA A 64 -0.40 22.07 9.79
CA ALA A 64 1.03 22.21 9.96
C ALA A 64 1.66 20.81 10.05
N LEU A 65 2.37 20.42 8.99
CA LEU A 65 3.24 19.26 9.00
C LEU A 65 4.57 19.63 9.64
N PRO A 66 5.37 18.64 10.09
CA PRO A 66 6.72 18.94 10.55
C PRO A 66 7.52 19.63 9.43
N ASN A 67 8.36 20.58 9.80
CA ASN A 67 9.27 21.26 8.87
C ASN A 67 10.03 20.24 8.01
N ARG A 68 10.26 20.57 6.74
CA ARG A 68 11.00 19.70 5.81
C ARG A 68 12.32 19.20 6.44
N PRO A 69 12.65 17.90 6.32
CA PRO A 69 13.91 17.38 6.82
C PRO A 69 15.09 17.95 6.02
N LYS A 70 16.27 18.06 6.65
CA LYS A 70 17.54 18.16 5.93
C LYS A 70 17.78 16.86 5.15
N ALA A 71 18.67 16.89 4.16
CA ALA A 71 19.06 15.67 3.46
C ALA A 71 19.69 14.66 4.43
N GLY A 72 19.61 13.37 4.09
CA GLY A 72 20.17 12.27 4.86
C GLY A 72 19.11 11.45 5.60
N PHE A 73 19.30 10.12 5.62
CA PHE A 73 18.29 9.16 6.07
C PHE A 73 17.79 9.43 7.50
N GLU A 74 18.69 9.73 8.43
CA GLU A 74 18.32 10.00 9.83
C GLU A 74 17.41 11.22 9.98
N ASN A 75 17.61 12.26 9.18
CA ASN A 75 16.75 13.43 9.19
C ASN A 75 15.34 13.10 8.69
N HIS A 76 15.26 12.27 7.64
CA HIS A 76 14.01 11.74 7.10
C HIS A 76 13.29 10.83 8.11
N LEU A 77 14.03 9.97 8.83
CA LEU A 77 13.49 9.11 9.89
C LEU A 77 12.91 9.92 11.05
N VAL A 78 13.63 10.95 11.51
CA VAL A 78 13.12 11.88 12.53
C VAL A 78 11.85 12.58 12.05
N TRP A 79 11.81 13.01 10.79
CA TRP A 79 10.60 13.60 10.22
C TRP A 79 9.44 12.62 10.19
N PHE A 80 9.67 11.37 9.75
CA PHE A 80 8.65 10.34 9.67
C PHE A 80 8.05 10.03 11.04
N ARG A 81 8.89 9.95 12.09
CA ARG A 81 8.42 9.78 13.48
C ARG A 81 7.54 10.95 13.94
N LYS A 82 7.91 12.19 13.62
CA LYS A 82 7.09 13.37 13.94
C LYS A 82 5.77 13.37 13.17
N TYR A 83 5.80 12.98 11.89
CA TYR A 83 4.61 12.88 11.05
C TYR A 83 3.63 11.84 11.60
N THR A 84 4.09 10.62 11.86
CA THR A 84 3.26 9.54 12.37
C THR A 84 2.71 9.85 13.76
N ALA A 85 3.51 10.42 14.67
CA ALA A 85 3.04 10.87 15.98
C ALA A 85 1.93 11.93 15.88
N ARG A 86 2.03 12.85 14.89
CA ARG A 86 0.98 13.84 14.61
C ARG A 86 -0.29 13.17 14.10
N GLU A 87 -0.20 12.29 13.10
CA GLU A 87 -1.38 11.60 12.56
C GLU A 87 -2.07 10.76 13.63
N MET A 88 -1.29 10.07 14.49
CA MET A 88 -1.77 9.35 15.67
C MET A 88 -2.53 10.26 16.65
N LYS A 89 -1.99 11.44 16.95
CA LYS A 89 -2.66 12.43 17.83
C LYS A 89 -3.94 12.97 17.19
N ALA A 90 -3.95 13.15 15.88
CA ALA A 90 -5.09 13.69 15.13
C ALA A 90 -6.15 12.64 14.78
N CYS A 91 -5.89 11.35 15.00
CA CYS A 91 -6.80 10.26 14.66
C CYS A 91 -7.88 10.12 15.76
N PRO A 92 -9.17 10.30 15.44
CA PRO A 92 -10.26 10.13 16.40
C PRO A 92 -10.69 8.66 16.56
N HIS A 93 -10.08 7.75 15.79
CA HIS A 93 -10.40 6.33 15.76
C HIS A 93 -9.41 5.51 16.59
N ASP A 94 -9.63 4.20 16.65
CA ASP A 94 -8.62 3.27 17.16
C ASP A 94 -7.27 3.46 16.45
N LYS A 95 -6.20 3.43 17.22
CA LYS A 95 -4.85 3.74 16.74
C LYS A 95 -4.04 2.49 16.41
N GLY A 96 -4.49 1.31 16.85
CA GLY A 96 -3.82 0.04 16.57
C GLY A 96 -3.43 -0.16 15.10
N PRO A 97 -4.31 0.13 14.11
CA PRO A 97 -3.96 0.01 12.69
C PRO A 97 -2.84 0.94 12.23
N MET A 98 -2.76 2.15 12.79
CA MET A 98 -1.65 3.08 12.51
C MET A 98 -0.36 2.62 13.19
N GLU A 99 -0.43 2.06 14.41
CA GLU A 99 0.74 1.48 15.11
C GLU A 99 1.31 0.29 14.34
N LEU A 100 0.45 -0.61 13.87
CA LEU A 100 0.83 -1.71 13.00
C LEU A 100 1.55 -1.20 11.75
N LYS A 101 1.08 -0.10 11.16
CA LYS A 101 1.74 0.52 10.00
C LYS A 101 3.08 1.16 10.32
N ILE A 102 3.27 1.74 11.50
CA ILE A 102 4.59 2.21 11.94
C ILE A 102 5.57 1.03 12.07
N VAL A 103 5.15 -0.05 12.74
CA VAL A 103 5.97 -1.26 12.91
C VAL A 103 6.33 -1.85 11.54
N HIS A 104 5.33 -1.99 10.67
CA HIS A 104 5.50 -2.47 9.31
C HIS A 104 6.50 -1.62 8.52
N THR A 105 6.36 -0.28 8.51
CA THR A 105 7.32 0.59 7.81
C THR A 105 8.76 0.39 8.31
N MET A 106 8.97 0.27 9.63
CA MET A 106 10.32 0.04 10.16
C MET A 106 10.88 -1.33 9.75
N LYS A 107 10.05 -2.37 9.74
CA LYS A 107 10.43 -3.70 9.24
C LYS A 107 10.77 -3.69 7.75
N VAL A 108 10.00 -2.99 6.93
CA VAL A 108 10.27 -2.80 5.49
C VAL A 108 11.58 -2.06 5.27
N VAL A 109 11.90 -1.05 6.09
CA VAL A 109 13.20 -0.36 6.04
C VAL A 109 14.36 -1.32 6.36
N ASP A 110 14.23 -2.16 7.40
CA ASP A 110 15.28 -3.11 7.78
C ASP A 110 15.46 -4.21 6.71
N LEU A 111 14.36 -4.71 6.14
CA LEU A 111 14.36 -5.66 5.04
C LEU A 111 15.01 -5.07 3.78
N ALA A 112 14.64 -3.84 3.41
CA ALA A 112 15.25 -3.11 2.31
C ALA A 112 16.77 -2.97 2.53
N ARG A 113 17.20 -2.61 3.75
CA ARG A 113 18.63 -2.54 4.10
C ARG A 113 19.33 -3.89 3.91
N SER A 114 18.71 -4.97 4.35
CA SER A 114 19.24 -6.34 4.21
C SER A 114 19.36 -6.76 2.74
N ILE A 115 18.34 -6.46 1.93
CA ILE A 115 18.33 -6.74 0.49
C ILE A 115 19.44 -5.95 -0.20
N CYS A 116 19.50 -4.62 0.00
CA CYS A 116 20.52 -3.79 -0.62
C CYS A 116 21.94 -4.25 -0.27
N HIS A 117 22.18 -4.62 1.00
CA HIS A 117 23.48 -5.11 1.45
C HIS A 117 23.85 -6.45 0.78
N SER A 118 22.92 -7.41 0.75
CA SER A 118 23.18 -8.76 0.24
C SER A 118 23.35 -8.78 -1.29
N GLU A 119 22.66 -7.88 -1.98
CA GLU A 119 22.74 -7.71 -3.44
C GLU A 119 23.91 -6.80 -3.86
N GLY A 120 24.64 -6.21 -2.90
CA GLY A 120 25.79 -5.36 -3.18
C GLY A 120 25.43 -4.05 -3.90
N LEU A 121 24.22 -3.52 -3.68
CA LEU A 121 23.75 -2.32 -4.36
C LEU A 121 24.60 -1.09 -4.02
N GLU A 122 24.70 -0.17 -4.98
CA GLU A 122 25.52 1.03 -4.79
C GLU A 122 24.98 1.93 -3.67
N LYS A 123 25.84 2.82 -3.15
CA LYS A 123 25.48 3.73 -2.05
C LYS A 123 24.25 4.58 -2.39
N GLN A 124 24.16 5.07 -3.62
CA GLN A 124 23.04 5.91 -4.07
C GLN A 124 21.75 5.10 -4.22
N GLU A 125 21.81 3.92 -4.82
CA GLU A 125 20.66 3.01 -4.96
C GLU A 125 20.14 2.55 -3.60
N THR A 126 21.05 2.20 -2.69
CA THR A 126 20.73 1.86 -1.30
C THR A 126 20.03 3.03 -0.62
N TYR A 127 20.58 4.25 -0.77
CA TYR A 127 19.99 5.44 -0.16
C TYR A 127 18.56 5.72 -0.64
N ILE A 128 18.33 5.66 -1.96
CA ILE A 128 17.01 5.85 -2.57
C ILE A 128 16.06 4.73 -2.13
N SER A 129 16.52 3.47 -2.06
CA SER A 129 15.73 2.32 -1.62
C SER A 129 15.27 2.47 -0.17
N LEU A 130 16.16 2.93 0.72
CA LEU A 130 15.83 3.15 2.13
C LEU A 130 14.84 4.30 2.32
N LEU A 131 14.99 5.42 1.60
CA LEU A 131 13.99 6.51 1.63
C LEU A 131 12.65 6.05 1.05
N SER A 132 12.67 5.27 -0.03
CA SER A 132 11.45 4.71 -0.62
C SER A 132 10.74 3.77 0.37
N ALA A 133 11.48 2.90 1.06
CA ALA A 133 10.96 2.02 2.09
C ALA A 133 10.37 2.80 3.28
N LEU A 134 11.03 3.88 3.71
CA LEU A 134 10.53 4.74 4.79
C LEU A 134 9.21 5.44 4.43
N TYR A 135 9.01 5.78 3.15
CA TYR A 135 7.86 6.57 2.71
C TYR A 135 6.78 5.79 1.96
N HIS A 136 6.96 4.50 1.64
CA HIS A 136 6.01 3.74 0.80
C HIS A 136 4.56 3.85 1.32
N ASP A 137 4.38 3.71 2.63
CA ASP A 137 3.08 3.75 3.29
C ASP A 137 2.76 5.10 3.95
N VAL A 138 3.49 6.18 3.63
CA VAL A 138 3.21 7.52 4.21
C VAL A 138 1.77 7.97 3.95
N GLY A 139 1.17 7.53 2.85
CA GLY A 139 -0.23 7.78 2.52
C GLY A 139 -1.25 7.05 3.42
N ARG A 140 -0.87 5.93 4.04
CA ARG A 140 -1.77 5.10 4.87
C ARG A 140 -2.28 5.83 6.09
N PHE A 141 -1.46 6.68 6.70
CA PHE A 141 -1.84 7.42 7.90
C PHE A 141 -2.98 8.40 7.61
N LEU A 142 -2.84 9.18 6.53
CA LEU A 142 -3.91 10.06 6.10
C LEU A 142 -5.14 9.27 5.61
N GLN A 143 -4.92 8.16 4.91
CA GLN A 143 -5.98 7.27 4.45
C GLN A 143 -6.82 6.76 5.64
N TYR A 144 -6.18 6.19 6.66
CA TYR A 144 -6.87 5.67 7.82
C TYR A 144 -7.58 6.76 8.62
N ARG A 145 -6.95 7.93 8.80
CA ARG A 145 -7.59 9.03 9.52
C ARG A 145 -8.87 9.54 8.85
N LEU A 146 -8.94 9.48 7.52
CA LEU A 146 -10.08 10.00 6.76
C LEU A 146 -11.16 8.94 6.48
N TRP A 147 -10.78 7.67 6.37
CA TRP A 147 -11.67 6.59 5.93
C TRP A 147 -11.74 5.39 6.87
N GLN A 148 -10.94 5.35 7.93
CA GLN A 148 -10.83 4.22 8.88
C GLN A 148 -10.63 2.87 8.16
N SER A 149 -9.87 2.88 7.06
CA SER A 149 -9.73 1.73 6.17
C SER A 149 -8.43 1.81 5.38
N PHE A 150 -7.76 0.67 5.22
CA PHE A 150 -6.63 0.48 4.30
C PHE A 150 -7.06 -0.14 2.96
N ARG A 151 -8.36 -0.37 2.75
CA ARG A 151 -8.84 -0.92 1.48
C ARG A 151 -8.93 0.19 0.45
N ASP A 152 -7.97 0.25 -0.46
CA ASP A 152 -7.90 1.28 -1.51
C ASP A 152 -9.18 1.33 -2.36
N LYS A 153 -9.73 0.17 -2.76
CA LYS A 153 -11.01 0.08 -3.49
C LYS A 153 -12.21 0.69 -2.72
N LYS A 154 -12.16 0.74 -1.39
CA LYS A 154 -13.21 1.34 -0.53
C LYS A 154 -12.89 2.77 -0.09
N SER A 155 -11.66 3.24 -0.33
CA SER A 155 -11.15 4.53 0.13
C SER A 155 -10.45 5.27 -1.03
N ALA A 156 -9.13 5.40 -0.99
CA ALA A 156 -8.31 6.01 -2.03
C ALA A 156 -6.95 5.28 -2.10
N ASN A 157 -6.35 5.23 -3.29
CA ASN A 157 -5.03 4.60 -3.47
C ASN A 157 -3.97 5.33 -2.62
N HIS A 158 -3.34 4.60 -1.72
CA HIS A 158 -2.40 5.16 -0.76
C HIS A 158 -1.06 5.56 -1.38
N GLY A 159 -0.61 4.91 -2.46
CA GLY A 159 0.56 5.34 -3.23
C GLY A 159 0.37 6.72 -3.85
N LEU A 160 -0.83 7.01 -4.39
CA LEU A 160 -1.18 8.36 -4.89
C LEU A 160 -1.24 9.41 -3.77
N ILE A 161 -1.79 9.04 -2.61
CA ILE A 161 -1.77 9.91 -1.42
C ILE A 161 -0.32 10.17 -0.99
N GLY A 162 0.51 9.14 -0.95
CA GLY A 162 1.91 9.21 -0.56
C GLY A 162 2.72 10.12 -1.48
N GLU A 163 2.60 9.95 -2.80
CA GLU A 163 3.19 10.86 -3.78
C GLU A 163 2.75 12.31 -3.54
N SER A 164 1.46 12.53 -3.29
CA SER A 164 0.92 13.86 -3.07
C SER A 164 1.49 14.51 -1.79
N ILE A 165 1.63 13.74 -0.71
CA ILE A 165 2.31 14.18 0.52
C ILE A 165 3.75 14.59 0.21
N LEU A 166 4.52 13.75 -0.50
CA LEU A 166 5.91 14.05 -0.83
C LEU A 166 6.05 15.35 -1.65
N LYS A 167 5.21 15.53 -2.67
CA LYS A 167 5.25 16.68 -3.59
C LYS A 167 4.77 17.97 -2.93
N PHE A 168 3.58 17.98 -2.35
CA PHE A 168 2.96 19.21 -1.83
C PHE A 168 3.58 19.70 -0.52
N CYS A 169 4.15 18.78 0.26
CA CYS A 169 4.79 19.12 1.52
C CYS A 169 6.30 19.33 1.37
N HIS A 170 6.83 19.17 0.16
CA HIS A 170 8.25 19.34 -0.18
C HIS A 170 9.19 18.57 0.78
N ILE A 171 8.78 17.36 1.18
CA ILE A 171 9.51 16.54 2.18
C ILE A 171 10.90 16.21 1.67
N LEU A 172 11.01 15.86 0.39
CA LEU A 172 12.28 15.59 -0.27
C LEU A 172 12.95 16.87 -0.80
N GLY A 173 12.49 18.07 -0.42
CA GLY A 173 12.91 19.33 -1.04
C GLY A 173 14.40 19.63 -0.93
N ASN A 174 15.06 19.13 0.11
CA ASN A 174 16.51 19.30 0.35
C ASN A 174 17.37 18.16 -0.23
N GLU A 175 16.75 17.14 -0.84
CA GLU A 175 17.46 16.05 -1.52
C GLU A 175 17.87 16.45 -2.96
N PRO A 176 18.77 15.69 -3.63
CA PRO A 176 19.01 15.81 -5.07
C PRO A 176 17.75 15.50 -5.90
N ASN A 177 17.63 16.09 -7.09
CA ASN A 177 16.45 15.91 -7.94
C ASN A 177 16.22 14.45 -8.37
N GLU A 178 17.30 13.71 -8.60
CA GLU A 178 17.23 12.28 -8.92
C GLU A 178 16.62 11.47 -7.78
N VAL A 179 17.08 11.70 -6.53
CA VAL A 179 16.51 11.08 -5.32
C VAL A 179 15.03 11.42 -5.19
N LYS A 180 14.64 12.69 -5.38
CA LYS A 180 13.23 13.11 -5.35
C LYS A 180 12.39 12.33 -6.35
N ALA A 181 12.86 12.24 -7.59
CA ALA A 181 12.13 11.59 -8.67
C ALA A 181 11.95 10.08 -8.39
N GLU A 182 13.04 9.39 -8.04
CA GLU A 182 13.03 7.95 -7.81
C GLU A 182 12.22 7.56 -6.57
N VAL A 183 12.40 8.25 -5.44
CA VAL A 183 11.61 7.98 -4.22
C VAL A 183 10.13 8.22 -4.47
N THR A 184 9.78 9.33 -5.13
CA THR A 184 8.38 9.66 -5.40
C THR A 184 7.73 8.63 -6.34
N LYS A 185 8.47 8.16 -7.34
CA LYS A 185 8.05 7.11 -8.27
C LYS A 185 7.87 5.77 -7.54
N ALA A 186 8.80 5.38 -6.68
CA ALA A 186 8.72 4.15 -5.90
C ALA A 186 7.50 4.18 -4.96
N VAL A 187 7.31 5.26 -4.21
CA VAL A 187 6.15 5.43 -3.31
C VAL A 187 4.82 5.36 -4.08
N ARG A 188 4.73 5.98 -5.26
CA ARG A 188 3.52 5.97 -6.07
C ARG A 188 3.10 4.56 -6.51
N TRP A 189 4.07 3.74 -6.90
CA TRP A 189 3.81 2.51 -7.66
C TRP A 189 4.11 1.21 -6.91
N HIS A 190 4.66 1.25 -5.69
CA HIS A 190 5.01 0.04 -4.94
C HIS A 190 3.84 -0.94 -4.77
N ASN A 191 2.62 -0.44 -4.57
CA ASN A 191 1.44 -1.28 -4.33
C ASN A 191 0.68 -1.66 -5.61
N ALA A 192 1.11 -1.20 -6.77
CA ALA A 192 0.44 -1.50 -8.02
C ALA A 192 0.73 -2.93 -8.46
N ALA A 193 -0.26 -3.64 -8.99
CA ALA A 193 -0.04 -4.96 -9.59
C ALA A 193 0.85 -4.81 -10.84
N GLU A 194 0.51 -3.85 -11.69
CA GLU A 194 1.20 -3.50 -12.92
C GLU A 194 1.57 -2.01 -12.91
N ILE A 195 2.68 -1.67 -13.57
CA ILE A 195 3.10 -0.29 -13.81
C ILE A 195 2.74 0.12 -15.25
N PRO A 196 2.63 1.42 -15.55
CA PRO A 196 2.31 1.91 -16.89
C PRO A 196 3.20 1.32 -17.99
N GLU A 197 2.61 1.02 -19.14
CA GLU A 197 3.35 0.52 -20.31
C GLU A 197 4.51 1.45 -20.68
N GLY A 198 5.68 0.86 -20.95
CA GLY A 198 6.91 1.58 -21.27
C GLY A 198 7.66 2.16 -20.07
N MET A 199 7.11 2.07 -18.84
CA MET A 199 7.81 2.46 -17.63
C MET A 199 8.78 1.35 -17.18
N GLN A 200 10.02 1.72 -16.84
CA GLN A 200 11.00 0.81 -16.25
C GLN A 200 10.95 0.88 -14.72
N GLU A 201 10.91 -0.28 -14.07
CA GLU A 201 11.06 -0.37 -12.62
C GLU A 201 12.50 -0.05 -12.21
N SER A 202 12.67 0.97 -11.36
CA SER A 202 13.97 1.23 -10.77
C SER A 202 14.30 0.21 -9.69
N VAL A 203 15.60 0.10 -9.37
CA VAL A 203 16.10 -0.77 -8.29
C VAL A 203 15.38 -0.48 -6.98
N ALA A 204 15.18 0.79 -6.63
CA ALA A 204 14.47 1.18 -5.41
C ALA A 204 13.00 0.72 -5.38
N LEU A 205 12.28 0.80 -6.51
CA LEU A 205 10.91 0.30 -6.59
C LEU A 205 10.88 -1.22 -6.37
N LYS A 206 11.77 -1.98 -7.02
CA LYS A 206 11.88 -3.43 -6.85
C LYS A 206 12.20 -3.82 -5.39
N VAL A 207 13.15 -3.12 -4.77
CA VAL A 207 13.56 -3.39 -3.37
C VAL A 207 12.38 -3.16 -2.42
N VAL A 208 11.66 -2.04 -2.57
CA VAL A 208 10.51 -1.75 -1.70
C VAL A 208 9.38 -2.75 -1.91
N ARG A 209 9.09 -3.15 -3.15
CA ARG A 209 8.06 -4.16 -3.44
C ARG A 209 8.38 -5.50 -2.79
N ASP A 210 9.63 -5.93 -2.84
CA ASP A 210 10.07 -7.17 -2.20
C ASP A 210 10.00 -7.07 -0.68
N ALA A 211 10.56 -6.00 -0.09
CA ALA A 211 10.57 -5.79 1.35
C ALA A 211 9.15 -5.64 1.94
N ASP A 212 8.25 -4.95 1.23
CA ASP A 212 6.84 -4.79 1.59
C ASP A 212 6.11 -6.15 1.58
N LYS A 213 6.22 -6.92 0.49
CA LYS A 213 5.62 -8.26 0.40
C LYS A 213 6.07 -9.18 1.55
N ILE A 214 7.36 -9.18 1.87
CA ILE A 214 7.91 -10.01 2.96
C ILE A 214 7.26 -9.64 4.30
N ASP A 215 7.18 -8.34 4.63
CA ASP A 215 6.58 -7.94 5.90
C ASP A 215 5.05 -8.08 5.93
N ILE A 216 4.36 -7.87 4.81
CA ILE A 216 2.92 -8.17 4.68
C ILE A 216 2.67 -9.65 5.00
N LEU A 217 3.51 -10.55 4.49
CA LEU A 217 3.35 -11.99 4.74
C LEU A 217 3.49 -12.31 6.24
N ARG A 218 4.43 -11.68 6.97
CA ARG A 218 4.51 -11.74 8.44
C ARG A 218 3.24 -11.24 9.12
N VAL A 219 2.71 -10.10 8.68
CA VAL A 219 1.50 -9.49 9.26
C VAL A 219 0.29 -10.41 9.05
N ILE A 220 0.09 -10.92 7.84
CA ILE A 220 -1.05 -11.78 7.53
C ILE A 220 -0.92 -13.16 8.22
N ASP A 221 0.28 -13.74 8.28
CA ASP A 221 0.52 -14.94 9.10
C ASP A 221 0.16 -14.71 10.58
N GLY A 222 0.50 -13.55 11.14
CA GLY A 222 0.09 -13.17 12.49
C GLY A 222 -1.44 -13.12 12.69
N HIS A 223 -2.19 -12.71 11.66
CA HIS A 223 -3.66 -12.68 11.71
C HIS A 223 -4.32 -14.05 11.45
N LEU A 224 -3.70 -14.89 10.61
CA LEU A 224 -4.27 -16.19 10.21
C LEU A 224 -3.84 -17.36 11.08
N SER A 225 -2.64 -17.29 11.66
CA SER A 225 -2.01 -18.37 12.44
C SER A 225 -1.76 -17.95 13.89
N GLY A 226 -2.04 -16.70 14.26
CA GLY A 226 -1.81 -16.16 15.60
C GLY A 226 -2.93 -16.50 16.60
N PRO A 227 -2.72 -16.19 17.90
CA PRO A 227 -3.67 -16.50 18.97
C PRO A 227 -4.86 -15.52 19.06
N GLY A 228 -4.84 -14.44 18.28
CA GLY A 228 -5.85 -13.39 18.31
C GLY A 228 -7.11 -13.74 17.52
N PRO A 229 -8.21 -12.98 17.71
CA PRO A 229 -9.42 -13.17 16.92
C PRO A 229 -9.15 -12.91 15.44
N TYR A 230 -9.85 -13.66 14.61
CA TYR A 230 -9.83 -13.53 13.17
C TYR A 230 -10.34 -12.15 12.74
N GLU A 231 -9.49 -11.35 12.09
CA GLU A 231 -9.83 -9.99 11.64
C GLU A 231 -10.30 -9.98 10.18
N PRO A 232 -11.62 -9.88 9.89
CA PRO A 232 -12.15 -10.10 8.55
C PRO A 232 -11.67 -9.08 7.51
N THR A 233 -11.18 -7.91 7.93
CA THR A 233 -10.69 -6.90 6.99
C THR A 233 -9.25 -7.14 6.55
N ALA A 234 -8.42 -7.75 7.39
CA ALA A 234 -7.03 -8.12 7.07
C ALA A 234 -6.99 -9.21 5.99
N ILE A 235 -8.01 -10.08 5.96
CA ILE A 235 -8.14 -11.23 5.06
C ILE A 235 -9.10 -10.97 3.88
N LEU A 236 -9.29 -9.69 3.54
CA LEU A 236 -10.13 -9.21 2.42
C LEU A 236 -11.62 -9.54 2.52
N SER A 237 -12.06 -10.00 3.69
CA SER A 237 -13.43 -10.47 3.99
C SER A 237 -13.83 -11.68 3.14
N LEU A 238 -12.84 -12.54 2.83
CA LEU A 238 -13.04 -13.79 2.13
C LEU A 238 -13.73 -14.82 3.04
N PRO A 239 -14.60 -15.70 2.47
CA PRO A 239 -15.16 -16.84 3.18
C PRO A 239 -14.07 -17.82 3.66
N ASP A 240 -14.19 -18.27 4.91
CA ASP A 240 -13.37 -19.35 5.47
C ASP A 240 -14.13 -20.68 5.34
N ASP A 241 -14.17 -21.19 4.11
CA ASP A 241 -14.86 -22.42 3.73
C ASP A 241 -13.86 -23.35 3.02
N PRO A 242 -13.60 -24.57 3.55
CA PRO A 242 -12.64 -25.50 2.95
C PRO A 242 -13.10 -26.07 1.60
N GLU A 243 -14.40 -26.02 1.27
CA GLU A 243 -14.93 -26.51 -0.01
C GLU A 243 -14.92 -25.44 -1.10
N LEU A 244 -14.76 -24.16 -0.74
CA LEU A 244 -14.70 -23.05 -1.68
C LEU A 244 -13.25 -22.80 -2.10
N PHE A 245 -12.96 -22.94 -3.40
CA PHE A 245 -11.63 -22.72 -3.94
C PHE A 245 -11.65 -22.18 -5.37
N SER A 246 -10.51 -21.66 -5.79
CA SER A 246 -10.28 -21.16 -7.15
C SER A 246 -9.24 -22.03 -7.86
N GLN A 247 -9.68 -22.76 -8.90
CA GLN A 247 -8.76 -23.57 -9.71
C GLN A 247 -7.64 -22.71 -10.32
N LYS A 248 -7.95 -21.48 -10.74
CA LYS A 248 -6.96 -20.54 -11.27
C LYS A 248 -5.84 -20.21 -10.28
N VAL A 249 -6.15 -20.12 -8.98
CA VAL A 249 -5.13 -19.85 -7.95
C VAL A 249 -4.19 -21.04 -7.78
N ILE A 250 -4.74 -22.26 -7.86
CA ILE A 250 -3.99 -23.53 -7.83
C ILE A 250 -3.09 -23.62 -9.06
N ASP A 251 -3.63 -23.39 -10.25
CA ASP A 251 -2.91 -23.48 -11.52
C ASP A 251 -1.74 -22.48 -11.56
N CYS A 252 -1.98 -21.21 -11.18
CA CYS A 252 -0.91 -20.22 -11.10
C CYS A 252 0.22 -20.66 -10.15
N ALA A 253 -0.12 -21.22 -8.99
CA ALA A 253 0.89 -21.69 -8.04
C ALA A 253 1.73 -22.86 -8.59
N LEU A 254 1.09 -23.80 -9.29
CA LEU A 254 1.76 -24.93 -9.95
C LEU A 254 2.69 -24.48 -11.09
N GLU A 255 2.30 -23.45 -11.83
CA GLU A 255 3.09 -22.84 -12.90
C GLU A 255 4.23 -21.95 -12.40
N GLY A 256 4.36 -21.77 -11.07
CA GLY A 256 5.34 -20.87 -10.49
C GLY A 256 5.03 -19.39 -10.73
N SER A 257 3.76 -19.04 -10.94
CA SER A 257 3.27 -17.66 -11.07
C SER A 257 2.43 -17.25 -9.85
N THR A 258 1.77 -16.09 -9.90
CA THR A 258 0.93 -15.56 -8.81
C THR A 258 -0.40 -15.09 -9.39
N ALA A 259 -1.51 -15.56 -8.82
CA ALA A 259 -2.85 -15.16 -9.22
C ALA A 259 -3.20 -13.73 -8.79
N SER A 260 -4.25 -13.16 -9.37
CA SER A 260 -4.77 -11.85 -8.95
C SER A 260 -5.64 -11.98 -7.70
N TYR A 261 -5.74 -10.92 -6.91
CA TYR A 261 -6.70 -10.85 -5.80
C TYR A 261 -8.16 -11.02 -6.25
N GLU A 262 -8.46 -10.78 -7.52
CA GLU A 262 -9.80 -10.97 -8.10
C GLU A 262 -10.15 -12.44 -8.36
N ASP A 263 -9.15 -13.32 -8.36
CA ASP A 263 -9.32 -14.75 -8.55
C ASP A 263 -9.63 -15.48 -7.23
N LEU A 264 -9.52 -14.80 -6.09
CA LEU A 264 -9.74 -15.38 -4.76
C LEU A 264 -11.21 -15.70 -4.51
N ARG A 265 -11.50 -16.91 -4.04
CA ARG A 265 -12.83 -17.35 -3.59
C ARG A 265 -12.86 -17.59 -2.09
N SER A 266 -11.77 -18.04 -1.49
CA SER A 266 -11.68 -18.33 -0.05
C SER A 266 -10.38 -17.84 0.60
N VAL A 267 -10.33 -17.95 1.91
CA VAL A 267 -9.12 -17.66 2.71
C VAL A 267 -8.01 -18.65 2.39
N ASN A 268 -8.33 -19.88 1.99
CA ASN A 268 -7.36 -20.87 1.55
C ASN A 268 -6.72 -20.50 0.21
N ASP A 269 -7.50 -19.95 -0.74
CA ASP A 269 -6.92 -19.35 -1.94
C ASP A 269 -5.97 -18.21 -1.58
N PHE A 270 -6.31 -17.39 -0.57
CA PHE A 270 -5.46 -16.28 -0.15
C PHE A 270 -4.15 -16.77 0.47
N ARG A 271 -4.20 -17.81 1.32
CA ARG A 271 -3.01 -18.47 1.87
C ARG A 271 -2.08 -18.98 0.76
N LEU A 272 -2.64 -19.65 -0.24
CA LEU A 272 -1.84 -20.17 -1.36
C LEU A 272 -1.24 -19.02 -2.20
N LEU A 273 -2.03 -17.99 -2.52
CA LEU A 273 -1.56 -16.80 -3.25
C LEU A 273 -0.39 -16.12 -2.53
N LEU A 274 -0.48 -15.94 -1.21
CA LEU A 274 0.60 -15.35 -0.40
C LEU A 274 1.85 -16.21 -0.41
N GLY A 275 1.71 -17.53 -0.29
CA GLY A 275 2.85 -18.45 -0.41
C GLY A 275 3.55 -18.35 -1.77
N SER A 276 2.77 -18.21 -2.85
CA SER A 276 3.30 -18.07 -4.22
C SER A 276 4.02 -16.74 -4.49
N TRP A 277 3.97 -15.75 -3.59
CA TRP A 277 4.71 -14.50 -3.76
C TRP A 277 6.21 -14.66 -3.88
N ILE A 278 6.79 -15.75 -3.33
CA ILE A 278 8.20 -16.06 -3.50
C ILE A 278 8.64 -16.08 -4.97
N ASN A 279 7.75 -16.48 -5.87
CA ASN A 279 7.98 -16.53 -7.32
C ASN A 279 8.05 -15.14 -7.96
N SER A 280 7.46 -14.14 -7.32
CA SER A 280 7.30 -12.77 -7.82
C SER A 280 8.25 -11.76 -7.16
N LEU A 281 9.17 -12.23 -6.32
CA LEU A 281 10.22 -11.40 -5.74
C LEU A 281 11.28 -11.10 -6.80
N ASN A 282 11.85 -9.90 -6.76
CA ASN A 282 12.84 -9.42 -7.71
C ASN A 282 14.25 -9.93 -7.37
N PHE A 283 14.60 -9.96 -6.09
CA PHE A 283 15.96 -10.22 -5.63
C PHE A 283 16.13 -11.62 -5.03
N GLU A 284 17.30 -12.21 -5.20
CA GLU A 284 17.60 -13.52 -4.62
C GLU A 284 17.72 -13.43 -3.10
N ALA A 285 18.34 -12.36 -2.60
CA ALA A 285 18.39 -12.05 -1.18
C ALA A 285 17.00 -11.95 -0.56
N ALA A 286 16.02 -11.35 -1.26
CA ALA A 286 14.65 -11.28 -0.79
C ALA A 286 14.00 -12.67 -0.67
N ARG A 287 14.21 -13.55 -1.67
CA ARG A 287 13.73 -14.94 -1.62
C ARG A 287 14.35 -15.73 -0.47
N ARG A 288 15.65 -15.58 -0.22
CA ARG A 288 16.35 -16.22 0.91
C ARG A 288 15.78 -15.74 2.25
N VAL A 289 15.58 -14.43 2.42
CA VAL A 289 14.98 -13.87 3.65
C VAL A 289 13.56 -14.40 3.86
N LEU A 290 12.73 -14.39 2.82
CA LEU A 290 11.36 -14.91 2.90
C LEU A 290 11.33 -16.40 3.29
N ALA A 291 12.20 -17.21 2.68
CA ALA A 291 12.31 -18.64 2.95
C ALA A 291 12.82 -18.96 4.37
N ALA A 292 13.68 -18.11 4.93
CA ALA A 292 14.25 -18.30 6.26
C ALA A 292 13.25 -17.99 7.41
N GLN A 293 12.25 -17.13 7.19
CA GLN A 293 11.34 -16.69 8.25
C GLN A 293 10.22 -17.70 8.60
N GLY A 294 10.02 -18.72 7.75
CA GLY A 294 9.06 -19.80 8.02
C GLY A 294 7.58 -19.41 7.91
N HIS A 295 7.27 -18.18 7.46
CA HIS A 295 5.89 -17.69 7.40
C HIS A 295 5.08 -18.36 6.27
N VAL A 296 5.73 -18.69 5.14
CA VAL A 296 5.05 -19.40 4.04
C VAL A 296 4.57 -20.76 4.50
N GLU A 297 5.41 -21.51 5.19
CA GLU A 297 5.11 -22.84 5.70
C GLU A 297 3.94 -22.82 6.67
N ARG A 298 3.90 -21.83 7.58
CA ARG A 298 2.77 -21.65 8.50
C ARG A 298 1.48 -21.33 7.76
N LEU A 299 1.51 -20.43 6.78
CA LEU A 299 0.36 -20.09 5.96
C LEU A 299 -0.17 -21.27 5.15
N LEU A 300 0.71 -22.14 4.63
CA LEU A 300 0.32 -23.28 3.80
C LEU A 300 -0.02 -24.54 4.61
N SER A 301 0.40 -24.62 5.87
CA SER A 301 0.14 -25.77 6.75
C SER A 301 -1.35 -26.16 6.83
N PRO A 302 -2.31 -25.24 7.04
CA PRO A 302 -3.73 -25.59 7.20
C PRO A 302 -4.47 -25.86 5.89
N LEU A 303 -3.83 -25.78 4.72
CA LEU A 303 -4.51 -25.99 3.44
C LEU A 303 -5.00 -27.45 3.29
N PRO A 304 -6.26 -27.69 2.86
CA PRO A 304 -6.77 -29.03 2.58
C PRO A 304 -5.95 -29.77 1.52
N GLU A 305 -5.40 -30.92 1.88
CA GLU A 305 -4.50 -31.70 1.00
C GLU A 305 -5.18 -32.24 -0.27
N ASN A 306 -6.46 -32.59 -0.18
CA ASN A 306 -7.24 -33.11 -1.31
C ASN A 306 -7.48 -32.06 -2.41
N ILE A 307 -7.38 -30.76 -2.10
CA ILE A 307 -7.63 -29.65 -3.04
C ILE A 307 -6.31 -28.97 -3.40
N TYR A 308 -5.52 -28.58 -2.39
CA TYR A 308 -4.35 -27.73 -2.58
C TYR A 308 -3.02 -28.49 -2.49
N GLY A 309 -3.01 -29.80 -2.22
CA GLY A 309 -1.80 -30.55 -1.87
C GLY A 309 -0.67 -30.46 -2.91
N SER A 310 -1.01 -30.54 -4.21
CA SER A 310 -0.03 -30.41 -5.29
C SER A 310 0.57 -29.00 -5.37
N ALA A 311 -0.26 -27.96 -5.31
CA ALA A 311 0.19 -26.56 -5.33
C ALA A 311 0.99 -26.19 -4.08
N LYS A 312 0.53 -26.63 -2.90
CA LYS A 312 1.25 -26.50 -1.63
C LYS A 312 2.65 -27.08 -1.74
N LYS A 313 2.78 -28.31 -2.26
CA LYS A 313 4.07 -28.97 -2.46
C LYS A 313 4.98 -28.18 -3.41
N ALA A 314 4.47 -27.72 -4.55
CA ALA A 314 5.25 -26.94 -5.52
C ALA A 314 5.79 -25.62 -4.93
N VAL A 315 4.97 -24.91 -4.15
CA VAL A 315 5.40 -23.68 -3.46
C VAL A 315 6.46 -24.00 -2.41
N LEU A 316 6.27 -25.03 -1.58
CA LEU A 316 7.24 -25.43 -0.55
C LEU A 316 8.57 -25.92 -1.12
N GLU A 317 8.55 -26.64 -2.26
CA GLU A 317 9.76 -27.00 -2.98
C GLU A 317 10.52 -25.74 -3.44
N THR A 318 9.81 -24.72 -3.91
CA THR A 318 10.42 -23.44 -4.25
C THR A 318 11.04 -22.75 -3.05
N VAL A 319 10.33 -22.70 -1.92
CA VAL A 319 10.87 -22.15 -0.66
C VAL A 319 12.14 -22.88 -0.23
N SER A 320 12.16 -24.22 -0.31
CA SER A 320 13.30 -25.03 0.10
C SER A 320 14.59 -24.73 -0.68
N ARG A 321 14.48 -24.34 -1.97
CA ARG A 321 15.63 -23.96 -2.80
C ARG A 321 16.35 -22.70 -2.32
N TYR A 322 15.67 -21.86 -1.54
CA TYR A 322 16.22 -20.60 -1.02
C TYR A 322 16.54 -20.63 0.48
N ARG A 323 16.32 -21.78 1.15
CA ARG A 323 16.83 -22.01 2.50
C ARG A 323 18.30 -22.39 2.39
N VAL A 324 19.17 -21.38 2.51
CA VAL A 324 20.62 -21.55 2.60
C VAL A 324 21.02 -21.85 4.04
#